data_AF-A0A9E4NGZ2-F1
#
_entry.id   AF-A0A9E4NGZ2-F1
#
_cell.length_a   1.000
_cell.length_b   1.000
_cell.length_c   1.000
_cell.angle_alpha   90.00
_cell.angle_beta   90.00
_cell.angle_gamma   90.00
#
_symmetry.space_group_name_H-M   'P 1'
#
loop_
_entity.id
_entity.type
_entity.pdbx_description
1 polymer ?
#
loop_
_entity_poly.entity_id
_entity_poly.type
_entity_poly.pdbx_seq_one_letter_code
_entity_poly.pdbx_strand_id
1 'polypeptide(L)' 'MVQIDQNDGWNIDADLSLISHSCGFEAEFKGNEVYGIKQFPIEATILDIRHMVSRAEEILSGSYHHQLRRVISNHPN' A
#
# COMPACT_ATOMS: atom_id res chain seq x y z
N MET A 1 3.01 -15.01 9.58
CA MET A 1 3.40 -14.05 8.53
C MET A 1 2.36 -14.13 7.43
N VAL A 2 1.70 -13.04 7.07
CA VAL A 2 0.61 -13.04 6.09
C VAL A 2 1.19 -12.53 4.79
N GLN A 3 1.60 -13.46 3.93
CA GLN A 3 1.87 -13.17 2.53
C GLN A 3 0.52 -13.00 1.85
N ILE A 4 0.17 -11.76 1.50
CA ILE A 4 -0.89 -11.51 0.51
C ILE A 4 -0.19 -11.64 -0.85
N ASP A 5 -0.07 -12.87 -1.29
CA ASP A 5 0.43 -13.24 -2.59
C ASP A 5 -0.71 -13.08 -3.61
N GLN A 6 -0.76 -11.93 -4.28
CA GLN A 6 -1.61 -11.60 -5.44
C GLN A 6 -1.31 -10.23 -6.07
N ASN A 7 -0.20 -9.57 -5.72
CA ASN A 7 0.02 -8.17 -6.05
C ASN A 7 0.74 -8.00 -7.39
N ASP A 8 0.24 -7.07 -8.20
CA ASP A 8 0.78 -6.49 -9.45
C ASP A 8 2.24 -5.97 -9.36
N GLY A 9 3.00 -6.32 -8.32
CA GLY A 9 4.31 -5.79 -7.98
C GLY A 9 4.32 -4.94 -6.71
N TRP A 10 3.19 -4.83 -5.99
CA TRP A 10 3.05 -4.04 -4.78
C TRP A 10 3.54 -4.75 -3.50
N ASN A 11 4.27 -4.03 -2.66
CA ASN A 11 4.76 -4.49 -1.37
C ASN A 11 4.52 -3.42 -0.28
N ILE A 12 4.10 -3.85 0.92
CA ILE A 12 3.84 -2.97 2.07
C ILE A 12 4.74 -3.39 3.22
N ASP A 13 5.53 -2.45 3.71
CA ASP A 13 6.29 -2.56 4.95
C ASP A 13 5.63 -1.68 6.02
N ALA A 14 4.93 -2.30 6.95
CA ALA A 14 4.20 -1.60 8.00
C ALA A 14 5.11 -1.03 9.09
N ASP A 15 6.27 -1.66 9.34
CA ASP A 15 7.23 -1.19 10.35
C ASP A 15 7.90 0.12 9.89
N LEU A 16 8.14 0.22 8.59
CA LEU A 16 8.69 1.42 7.95
C LEU A 16 7.63 2.41 7.44
N SER A 17 6.34 2.06 7.55
CA SER A 17 5.23 2.85 6.99
C SER A 17 5.45 3.17 5.50
N LEU A 18 5.91 2.17 4.74
CA LEU A 18 6.35 2.28 3.36
C LEU A 18 5.54 1.36 2.44
N ILE A 19 5.06 1.88 1.33
CA ILE A 19 4.48 1.12 0.24
C ILE A 19 5.34 1.29 -1.02
N SER A 20 5.59 0.19 -1.71
CA SER A 20 6.49 0.15 -2.87
C SER A 20 5.89 -0.66 -4.00
N HIS A 21 6.33 -0.37 -5.22
CA HIS A 21 5.97 -1.11 -6.42
C HIS A 21 7.21 -1.51 -7.22
N SER A 22 7.13 -2.67 -7.88
CA SER A 22 8.19 -3.24 -8.73
C SER A 22 8.73 -2.30 -9.81
N CYS A 23 7.94 -1.31 -10.25
CA CYS A 23 8.39 -0.30 -11.20
C CYS A 23 9.41 0.70 -10.62
N GLY A 24 9.68 0.68 -9.31
CA GLY A 24 10.57 1.64 -8.63
C GLY A 24 9.83 2.80 -7.97
N PHE A 25 8.52 2.70 -7.79
CA PHE A 25 7.75 3.63 -6.95
C PHE A 25 7.92 3.27 -5.48
N GLU A 26 8.18 4.28 -4.66
CA GLU A 26 8.20 4.16 -3.19
C GLU A 26 7.54 5.37 -2.56
N ALA A 27 6.63 5.13 -1.63
CA ALA A 27 5.94 6.18 -0.90
C ALA A 27 5.73 5.82 0.56
N GLU A 28 5.83 6.83 1.41
CA GLU A 28 5.47 6.74 2.82
C GLU A 28 3.97 6.95 2.99
N PHE A 29 3.38 6.21 3.93
CA PHE A 29 1.96 6.29 4.22
C PHE A 29 1.67 6.48 5.72
N LYS A 30 0.53 7.10 6.02
CA LYS A 30 0.02 7.25 7.39
C LYS A 30 -1.46 6.88 7.40
N GLY A 31 -1.79 5.76 8.05
CA GLY A 31 -3.13 5.19 7.88
C GLY A 31 -3.31 4.72 6.45
N ASN A 32 -4.32 5.24 5.76
CA ASN A 32 -4.65 4.86 4.38
C ASN A 32 -4.14 5.86 3.34
N GLU A 33 -3.45 6.92 3.76
CA GLU A 33 -3.08 8.04 2.90
C GLU A 33 -1.58 8.04 2.62
N VAL A 34 -1.22 8.33 1.37
CA VAL A 34 0.17 8.58 0.99
C VAL A 34 0.53 10.01 1.37
N TYR A 35 1.52 10.18 2.24
CA TYR A 35 1.93 11.52 2.71
C TYR A 35 3.26 12.00 2.11
N GLY A 36 4.04 11.12 1.49
CA GLY A 36 5.30 11.48 0.85
C GLY A 36 5.76 10.46 -0.18
N ILE A 37 6.26 10.91 -1.32
CA ILE A 37 6.86 10.05 -2.34
C ILE A 37 8.38 10.09 -2.18
N LYS A 38 9.01 8.93 -1.95
CA LYS A 38 10.47 8.79 -1.85
C LYS A 38 11.13 8.62 -3.19
N GLN A 39 10.53 7.78 -4.03
CA GLN A 39 11.11 7.41 -5.30
C GLN A 39 10.02 7.22 -6.36
N PHE A 40 10.36 7.61 -7.58
CA PHE A 40 9.55 7.37 -8.77
C PHE A 40 10.48 7.19 -9.97
N PRO A 41 10.11 6.36 -10.97
CA PRO A 41 10.83 6.29 -12.23
C PRO A 41 11.01 7.65 -12.90
N ILE A 42 12.21 7.89 -13.44
CA ILE A 42 12.57 9.19 -14.04
C ILE A 42 11.71 9.55 -15.26
N GLU A 43 11.22 8.55 -15.99
CA GLU A 43 10.40 8.72 -17.19
C GLU A 43 8.91 8.90 -16.88
N ALA A 44 8.53 8.91 -15.60
CA ALA A 44 7.14 9.01 -15.23
C ALA A 44 6.56 10.40 -15.41
N THR A 45 5.33 10.43 -15.88
CA THR A 45 4.54 11.65 -15.96
C THR A 45 3.84 11.94 -14.63
N ILE A 46 3.38 13.17 -14.45
CA ILE A 46 2.52 13.54 -13.32
C ILE A 46 1.26 12.68 -13.26
N LEU A 47 0.74 12.26 -14.43
CA LEU A 47 -0.43 11.39 -14.49
C LEU A 47 -0.12 9.99 -13.93
N ASP A 48 1.04 9.43 -14.28
CA ASP A 48 1.50 8.14 -13.75
C ASP A 48 1.67 8.21 -12.23
N ILE A 49 2.25 9.30 -11.73
CA ILE A 49 2.41 9.53 -10.29
C ILE A 49 1.05 9.55 -9.59
N ARG A 50 0.07 10.28 -10.14
CA ARG A 50 -1.29 10.34 -9.58
C ARG A 50 -1.96 8.97 -9.55
N HIS A 51 -1.86 8.19 -10.63
CA HIS A 51 -2.43 6.86 -10.68
C HIS A 51 -1.78 5.92 -9.67
N MET A 52 -0.45 5.98 -9.53
CA MET A 52 0.29 5.17 -8.55
C MET A 52 -0.08 5.54 -7.11
N VAL A 53 -0.21 6.83 -6.80
CA VAL A 53 -0.65 7.28 -5.47
C VAL A 53 -2.08 6.81 -5.18
N SER A 54 -3.03 7.05 -6.08
CA SER A 54 -4.42 6.59 -5.88
C SER A 54 -4.48 5.08 -5.69
N ARG A 55 -3.70 4.32 -6.47
CA ARG A 55 -3.65 2.86 -6.33
C ARG A 55 -3.05 2.42 -5.00
N ALA A 56 -2.00 3.09 -4.53
CA ALA A 56 -1.41 2.82 -3.23
C ALA A 56 -2.42 3.01 -2.10
N GLU A 57 -3.18 4.11 -2.11
CA GLU A 57 -4.20 4.42 -1.10
C GLU A 57 -5.38 3.43 -1.12
N GLU A 58 -5.78 2.95 -2.29
CA GLU A 58 -6.77 1.87 -2.44
C GLU A 58 -6.28 0.58 -1.75
N ILE A 59 -5.02 0.19 -2.00
CA ILE A 59 -4.43 -1.03 -1.42
C ILE A 59 -4.33 -0.89 0.10
N LEU A 60 -3.88 0.27 0.59
CA LEU A 60 -3.82 0.55 2.02
C LEU A 60 -5.21 0.42 2.64
N SER A 61 -6.22 1.09 2.06
CA SER A 61 -7.62 1.02 2.53
C SER A 61 -8.18 -0.40 2.57
N GLY A 62 -7.91 -1.21 1.53
CA GLY A 62 -8.30 -2.62 1.50
C GLY A 62 -7.58 -3.48 2.54
N SER A 63 -6.30 -3.20 2.79
CA SER A 63 -5.49 -3.93 3.78
C SER A 63 -5.99 -3.68 5.21
N TYR A 64 -6.36 -2.44 5.54
CA TYR A 64 -6.98 -2.09 6.83
C TYR A 64 -8.33 -2.79 7.03
N HIS A 65 -9.16 -2.88 5.99
CA HIS A 65 -10.43 -3.60 6.06
C HIS A 65 -10.24 -5.10 6.32
N HIS A 66 -9.18 -5.71 5.78
CA HIS A 66 -8.89 -7.12 6.01
C HIS A 66 -8.36 -7.39 7.43
N GLN A 67 -7.60 -6.47 8.02
CA GLN A 67 -7.17 -6.56 9.42
C GLN A 67 -8.37 -6.43 10.39
N LEU A 68 -9.28 -5.47 10.16
CA LEU A 68 -10.48 -5.31 10.98
C LEU A 68 -11.39 -6.54 10.94
N ARG A 69 -11.59 -7.15 9.77
CA ARG A 69 -12.37 -8.40 9.66
C ARG A 69 -11.76 -9.56 10.44
N ARG A 70 -10.43 -9.70 10.46
CA ARG A 70 -9.74 -10.76 11.22
C ARG A 70 -9.85 -10.60 12.73
N VAL A 71 -9.89 -9.36 13.23
CA VAL A 71 -10.08 -9.11 14.67
C VAL A 71 -11.50 -9.49 15.09
N ILE A 72 -12.51 -9.21 14.26
CA ILE A 72 -13.92 -9.52 14.57
C ILE A 72 -14.22 -11.02 14.47
N SER A 73 -13.56 -11.77 13.59
CA SER A 73 -13.78 -13.21 13.43
C SER A 73 -13.14 -14.09 14.50
N ASN A 74 -12.26 -13.54 15.35
CA ASN A 74 -11.50 -14.29 16.36
C ASN A 74 -12.09 -14.21 17.78
N HIS A 75 -13.36 -13.80 17.93
CA HIS A 75 -14.10 -13.93 19.19
C HIS A 75 -15.09 -15.11 19.09
N PRO A 76 -14.71 -16.32 19.54
CA PRO A 76 -15.70 -17.33 19.85
C PRO A 76 -16.45 -16.90 21.11
N ASN A 77 -17.78 -16.90 21.04
CA ASN A 77 -18.66 -16.86 22.21
C ASN A 77 -18.38 -18.02 23.16
#